data_AF-A0A4Y7RDX3-F1
#
_entry.id   AF-A0A4Y7RDX3-F1
#
_cell.length_a   1.000
_cell.length_b   1.000
_cell.length_c   1.000
_cell.angle_alpha   90.00
_cell.angle_beta   90.00
_cell.angle_gamma   90.00
#
_symmetry.space_group_name_H-M   'P 1'
#
loop_
_entity.id
_entity.type
_entity.pdbx_description
1 polymer ?
#
loop_
_entity_poly.entity_id
_entity_poly.type
_entity_poly.pdbx_seq_one_letter_code
_entity_poly.pdbx_strand_id
1 'polypeptide(L)'
;MINIHKINSYKTPWVSFICSLLIPGFGHLYNQNYLFAITFLVLELLVNNLGKINLSIYFSFNGEFSRAHQILNFQWAMFYPCIYAFAAWHAYNEAKSINYQLSYEKVDHLSKETYLNGLFIGMTVGLNLGLIWGFMGSPILGTLLGGMVGAIIGVITEYIIQYLKNKRYN
;
A
#
# COMPACT_ATOMS: atom_id res chain seq x y z
N MET A 1 -9.04 28.60 -12.78
CA MET A 1 -9.49 27.18 -12.77
C MET A 1 -8.55 26.39 -13.65
N ILE A 2 -7.63 25.61 -13.05
CA ILE A 2 -6.74 24.73 -13.82
C ILE A 2 -7.60 23.53 -14.24
N ASN A 3 -7.78 23.36 -15.55
CA ASN A 3 -8.54 22.28 -16.14
C ASN A 3 -7.68 21.00 -16.09
N ILE A 4 -7.72 20.31 -14.95
CA ILE A 4 -7.00 19.05 -14.74
C ILE A 4 -7.72 17.99 -15.58
N HIS A 5 -6.97 17.34 -16.48
CA HIS A 5 -7.44 16.31 -17.43
C HIS A 5 -8.69 15.54 -16.98
N LYS A 6 -9.80 15.69 -17.73
CA LYS A 6 -11.00 14.87 -17.56
C LYS A 6 -10.64 13.42 -17.90
N ILE A 7 -10.45 12.58 -16.88
CA ILE A 7 -10.15 11.15 -17.06
C ILE A 7 -11.42 10.49 -17.62
N ASN A 8 -11.43 10.21 -18.92
CA ASN A 8 -12.62 9.69 -19.64
C ASN A 8 -12.61 8.16 -19.80
N SER A 9 -11.91 7.42 -18.95
CA SER A 9 -11.76 5.97 -19.10
C SER A 9 -11.85 5.24 -17.76
N TYR A 10 -12.62 4.16 -17.75
CA TYR A 10 -12.69 3.24 -16.63
C TYR A 10 -11.30 2.66 -16.33
N LYS A 11 -11.01 2.52 -15.04
CA LYS A 11 -9.75 2.02 -14.49
C LYS A 11 -10.03 0.75 -13.72
N THR A 12 -9.36 -0.34 -14.05
CA THR A 12 -9.41 -1.55 -13.21
C THR A 12 -8.70 -1.29 -11.87
N PRO A 13 -9.40 -1.28 -10.71
CA PRO A 13 -8.79 -0.88 -9.44
C PRO A 13 -7.69 -1.84 -8.97
N TRP A 14 -7.85 -3.13 -9.22
CA TRP A 14 -6.86 -4.15 -8.89
C TRP A 14 -5.55 -3.98 -9.65
N VAL A 15 -5.59 -3.52 -10.90
CA VAL A 15 -4.38 -3.21 -11.68
C VAL A 15 -3.64 -2.04 -11.03
N SER A 16 -4.37 -0.97 -10.68
CA SER A 16 -3.79 0.18 -9.97
C SER A 16 -3.14 -0.22 -8.64
N PHE A 17 -3.79 -1.08 -7.87
CA PHE A 17 -3.27 -1.62 -6.62
C PHE A 17 -1.97 -2.42 -6.81
N ILE A 18 -1.98 -3.40 -7.73
CA ILE A 18 -0.80 -4.25 -7.99
C ILE A 18 0.36 -3.41 -8.53
N CYS A 19 0.09 -2.45 -9.42
CA CYS A 19 1.12 -1.54 -9.92
C CYS A 19 1.76 -0.72 -8.79
N SER A 20 0.97 -0.21 -7.84
CA SER A 20 1.50 0.49 -6.66
C SER A 20 2.21 -0.42 -5.66
N LEU A 21 1.87 -1.72 -5.60
CA LEU A 21 2.65 -2.70 -4.84
C LEU A 21 4.01 -2.98 -5.50
N LEU A 22 4.11 -3.00 -6.83
CA LEU A 22 5.41 -3.21 -7.47
C LEU A 22 6.35 -2.02 -7.20
N ILE A 23 5.86 -0.80 -7.45
CA ILE A 23 6.59 0.44 -7.21
C ILE A 23 5.59 1.48 -6.71
N PRO A 24 5.76 2.02 -5.49
CA PRO A 24 4.91 3.10 -5.01
C PRO A 24 4.86 4.27 -6.00
N GLY A 25 3.64 4.66 -6.40
CA GLY A 25 3.39 5.71 -7.39
C GLY A 25 3.02 5.24 -8.79
N PHE A 26 3.31 3.98 -9.17
CA PHE A 26 2.94 3.46 -10.49
C PHE A 26 1.42 3.30 -10.66
N GLY A 27 0.69 2.96 -9.60
CA GLY A 27 -0.78 2.94 -9.64
C GLY A 27 -1.38 4.33 -9.84
N HIS A 28 -0.79 5.36 -9.25
CA HIS A 28 -1.19 6.76 -9.48
C HIS A 28 -0.88 7.20 -10.91
N LEU A 29 0.23 6.75 -11.50
CA LEU A 29 0.55 6.99 -12.90
C LEU A 29 -0.50 6.35 -13.83
N TYR A 30 -0.92 5.12 -13.53
CA TYR A 30 -2.02 4.43 -14.23
C TYR A 30 -3.35 5.19 -14.12
N ASN A 31 -3.62 5.77 -12.95
CA ASN A 31 -4.77 6.63 -12.70
C ASN A 31 -4.64 8.03 -13.33
N GLN A 32 -3.50 8.36 -13.96
CA GLN A 32 -3.16 9.69 -14.50
C GLN A 32 -3.07 10.80 -13.44
N ASN A 33 -2.80 10.42 -12.19
CA ASN A 33 -2.51 11.36 -11.12
C ASN A 33 -0.99 11.54 -10.96
N TYR A 34 -0.44 12.43 -11.79
CA TYR A 34 1.00 12.68 -11.86
C TYR A 34 1.59 13.26 -10.58
N LEU A 35 0.82 14.07 -9.83
CA LEU A 35 1.30 14.67 -8.59
C LEU A 35 1.61 13.60 -7.55
N PHE A 36 0.67 12.67 -7.31
CA PHE A 36 0.89 11.57 -6.38
C PHE A 36 1.90 10.56 -6.94
N ALA A 37 1.88 10.28 -8.24
CA ALA A 37 2.84 9.37 -8.87
C ALA A 37 4.29 9.82 -8.63
N ILE A 38 4.60 11.08 -8.93
CA ILE A 38 5.95 11.64 -8.74
C ILE A 38 6.30 11.71 -7.26
N THR A 39 5.35 12.11 -6.40
CA THR A 39 5.59 12.20 -4.94
C THR A 39 5.97 10.86 -4.35
N PHE A 40 5.22 9.79 -4.64
CA PHE A 40 5.52 8.46 -4.12
C PHE A 40 6.80 7.87 -4.73
N LEU A 41 7.08 8.13 -6.00
CA LEU A 41 8.32 7.66 -6.64
C LEU A 41 9.55 8.33 -6.03
N VAL A 42 9.49 9.64 -5.73
CA VAL A 42 10.57 10.35 -5.04
C VAL A 42 10.73 9.84 -3.60
N LEU A 43 9.63 9.63 -2.87
CA LEU A 43 9.67 9.07 -1.52
C LEU A 43 10.25 7.65 -1.50
N GLU A 44 9.88 6.81 -2.46
CA GLU A 44 10.42 5.46 -2.65
C GLU A 44 11.94 5.51 -2.79
N LEU A 45 12.46 6.33 -3.71
CA LEU A 45 13.90 6.48 -3.92
C LEU A 45 14.61 7.05 -2.68
N LEU A 46 14.00 8.03 -2.01
CA LEU A 46 14.57 8.67 -0.82
C LEU A 46 14.67 7.69 0.34
N VAL A 47 13.57 7.03 0.69
CA VAL A 47 13.51 6.13 1.85
C VAL A 47 14.32 4.86 1.60
N ASN A 48 14.30 4.33 0.37
CA ASN A 48 15.12 3.17 0.01
C ASN A 48 16.63 3.47 0.14
N ASN A 49 17.09 4.63 -0.33
CA ASN A 49 18.49 5.02 -0.24
C ASN A 49 18.92 5.35 1.20
N LEU A 50 18.16 6.16 1.93
CA LEU A 50 18.49 6.54 3.32
C LEU A 50 18.33 5.36 4.30
N GLY A 51 17.39 4.47 4.02
CA GLY A 51 17.16 3.21 4.74
C GLY A 51 18.18 2.11 4.42
N LYS A 52 18.90 2.22 3.29
CA LYS A 52 19.71 1.12 2.71
C LYS A 52 18.89 -0.16 2.51
N ILE A 53 17.61 -0.02 2.15
CA ILE A 53 16.65 -1.14 2.11
C ILE A 53 17.06 -2.16 1.03
N ASN A 54 17.34 -1.71 -0.20
CA ASN A 54 17.82 -2.60 -1.27
C ASN A 54 19.08 -3.39 -0.90
N LEU A 55 19.99 -2.79 -0.13
CA LEU A 55 21.21 -3.46 0.29
C LEU A 55 20.95 -4.48 1.41
N SER A 56 20.04 -4.16 2.33
CA SER A 56 19.55 -5.11 3.32
C SER A 56 18.84 -6.29 2.64
N ILE A 57 18.01 -6.03 1.64
CA ILE A 57 17.36 -7.04 0.79
C ILE A 57 18.40 -7.96 0.15
N TYR A 58 19.44 -7.39 -0.47
CA TYR A 58 20.52 -8.17 -1.09
C TYR A 58 21.19 -9.13 -0.09
N PHE A 59 21.59 -8.65 1.09
CA PHE A 59 22.21 -9.51 2.10
C PHE A 59 21.24 -10.54 2.68
N SER A 60 19.97 -10.19 2.85
CA SER A 60 18.93 -11.12 3.29
C SER A 60 18.76 -12.28 2.30
N PHE A 61 18.74 -12.02 1.00
CA PHE A 61 18.61 -13.09 0.00
C PHE A 61 19.87 -13.95 -0.17
N ASN A 62 21.05 -13.43 0.19
CA ASN A 62 22.29 -14.19 0.23
C ASN A 62 22.50 -14.98 1.54
N GLY A 63 21.55 -14.91 2.48
CA GLY A 63 21.66 -15.58 3.79
C GLY A 63 22.56 -14.86 4.80
N GLU A 64 23.11 -13.69 4.46
CA GLU A 64 23.93 -12.86 5.36
C GLU A 64 23.04 -12.01 6.28
N PHE A 65 22.18 -12.65 7.09
CA PHE A 65 21.15 -11.96 7.88
C PHE A 65 21.69 -10.95 8.90
N SER A 66 22.82 -11.27 9.55
CA SER A 66 23.46 -10.36 10.50
C SER A 66 23.90 -9.06 9.83
N ARG A 67 24.45 -9.16 8.61
CA ARG A 67 24.87 -8.01 7.82
C ARG A 67 23.68 -7.22 7.28
N ALA A 68 22.62 -7.92 6.86
CA ALA A 68 21.36 -7.31 6.45
C ALA A 68 20.75 -6.45 7.57
N HIS A 69 20.80 -6.93 8.82
CA HIS A 69 20.33 -6.20 9.98
C HIS A 69 21.21 -4.99 10.31
N GLN A 70 22.53 -5.15 10.31
CA GLN A 70 23.47 -4.08 10.67
C GLN A 70 23.48 -2.92 9.67
N ILE A 71 23.30 -3.21 8.38
CA ILE A 71 23.34 -2.17 7.36
C ILE A 71 22.05 -1.38 7.23
N LEU A 72 20.93 -1.96 7.69
CA LEU A 72 19.61 -1.36 7.57
C LEU A 72 19.47 -0.20 8.55
N ASN A 73 19.08 0.97 8.05
CA ASN A 73 18.71 2.08 8.92
C ASN A 73 17.23 1.94 9.30
N PHE A 74 16.99 1.45 10.52
CA PHE A 74 15.65 1.21 11.05
C PHE A 74 14.76 2.46 11.10
N GLN A 75 15.33 3.64 11.35
CA GLN A 75 14.53 4.87 11.42
C GLN A 75 13.85 5.15 10.08
N TRP A 76 14.59 5.06 8.97
CA TRP A 76 14.02 5.22 7.62
C TRP A 76 13.19 4.01 7.20
N ALA A 77 13.65 2.79 7.53
CA ALA A 77 12.96 1.57 7.15
C ALA A 77 11.56 1.45 7.78
N MET A 78 11.33 1.98 9.00
CA MET A 78 9.99 1.98 9.62
C MET A 78 8.99 2.93 8.94
N PHE A 79 9.45 3.96 8.22
CA PHE A 79 8.55 4.81 7.41
C PHE A 79 8.09 4.11 6.13
N TYR A 80 8.90 3.18 5.62
CA TYR A 80 8.66 2.51 4.33
C TYR A 80 7.34 1.73 4.28
N PRO A 81 6.98 0.87 5.26
CA PRO A 81 5.68 0.20 5.31
C PRO A 81 4.47 1.12 5.15
N CYS A 82 4.50 2.29 5.80
CA CYS A 82 3.39 3.23 5.77
C CYS A 82 3.23 3.84 4.38
N ILE A 83 4.34 4.27 3.76
CA ILE A 83 4.34 4.84 2.40
C ILE A 83 3.87 3.79 1.40
N TYR A 84 4.41 2.58 1.50
CA TYR A 84 4.14 1.47 0.59
C TYR A 84 2.68 1.02 0.64
N ALA A 85 2.17 0.72 1.84
CA ALA A 85 0.78 0.29 2.01
C ALA A 85 -0.22 1.42 1.67
N PHE A 86 0.10 2.66 2.02
CA PHE A 86 -0.75 3.81 1.72
C PHE A 86 -0.79 4.10 0.22
N ALA A 87 0.34 4.02 -0.49
CA ALA A 87 0.37 4.22 -1.94
C ALA A 87 -0.51 3.19 -2.67
N ALA A 88 -0.45 1.91 -2.27
CA ALA A 88 -1.29 0.86 -2.83
C ALA A 88 -2.78 1.07 -2.54
N TRP A 89 -3.13 1.30 -1.27
CA TRP A 89 -4.51 1.56 -0.86
C TRP A 89 -5.11 2.81 -1.51
N HIS A 90 -4.34 3.90 -1.57
CA HIS A 90 -4.79 5.16 -2.16
C HIS A 90 -5.02 5.00 -3.67
N ALA A 91 -4.09 4.37 -4.39
CA ALA A 91 -4.23 4.13 -5.83
C ALA A 91 -5.46 3.28 -6.16
N TYR A 92 -5.76 2.25 -5.35
CA TYR A 92 -6.97 1.44 -5.51
C TYR A 92 -8.25 2.26 -5.33
N ASN A 93 -8.34 3.02 -4.23
CA ASN A 93 -9.53 3.81 -3.92
C ASN A 93 -9.72 4.97 -4.89
N GLU A 94 -8.63 5.55 -5.40
CA GLU A 94 -8.66 6.53 -6.47
C GLU A 94 -9.20 5.94 -7.78
N ALA A 95 -8.73 4.76 -8.19
CA ALA A 95 -9.25 4.07 -9.38
C ALA A 95 -10.76 3.79 -9.27
N LYS A 96 -11.23 3.38 -8.08
CA LYS A 96 -12.67 3.26 -7.81
C LYS A 96 -13.39 4.60 -7.86
N SER A 97 -12.81 5.65 -7.29
CA SER A 97 -13.37 7.01 -7.33
C SER A 97 -13.49 7.54 -8.76
N ILE A 98 -12.53 7.24 -9.64
CA ILE A 98 -12.58 7.60 -11.06
C ILE A 98 -13.75 6.88 -11.75
N ASN A 99 -13.85 5.56 -11.58
CA ASN A 99 -14.97 4.77 -12.14
C ASN A 99 -16.31 5.25 -11.62
N TYR A 100 -16.35 5.63 -10.35
CA TYR A 100 -17.52 6.17 -9.70
C TYR A 100 -17.95 7.48 -10.35
N GLN A 101 -17.04 8.45 -10.53
CA GLN A 101 -17.33 9.73 -11.18
C GLN A 101 -17.83 9.54 -12.62
N LEU A 102 -17.20 8.63 -13.38
CA LEU A 102 -17.64 8.28 -14.75
C LEU A 102 -19.03 7.63 -14.79
N SER A 103 -19.42 6.96 -13.71
CA SER A 103 -20.75 6.35 -13.58
C SER A 103 -21.79 7.35 -13.06
N TYR A 104 -21.38 8.29 -12.20
CA TYR A 104 -22.25 9.34 -11.63
C TYR A 104 -22.60 10.42 -12.64
N GLU A 105 -21.70 10.72 -13.61
CA GLU A 105 -22.07 11.49 -14.80
C GLU A 105 -23.25 10.83 -15.57
N LYS A 106 -23.66 9.60 -15.20
CA LYS A 106 -24.84 8.90 -15.71
C LYS A 106 -25.94 8.59 -14.68
N VAL A 107 -25.73 8.62 -13.34
CA VAL A 107 -26.75 8.26 -12.31
C VAL A 107 -26.51 8.97 -10.95
N ASP A 108 -27.56 9.57 -10.37
CA ASP A 108 -27.52 10.65 -9.36
C ASP A 108 -27.46 10.24 -7.86
N HIS A 109 -27.18 8.99 -7.50
CA HIS A 109 -27.20 8.58 -6.07
C HIS A 109 -26.41 7.31 -5.78
N LEU A 110 -25.14 7.44 -5.43
CA LEU A 110 -24.40 6.35 -4.77
C LEU A 110 -23.41 6.93 -3.75
N SER A 111 -23.17 6.19 -2.66
CA SER A 111 -22.25 6.62 -1.61
C SER A 111 -20.80 6.28 -1.95
N LYS A 112 -19.87 7.18 -1.60
CA LYS A 112 -18.42 6.99 -1.76
C LYS A 112 -17.85 6.23 -0.56
N GLU A 113 -18.07 4.91 -0.53
CA GLU A 113 -17.42 4.05 0.47
C GLU A 113 -15.94 3.85 0.10
N THR A 114 -15.04 3.95 1.09
CA THR A 114 -13.66 3.48 0.93
C THR A 114 -13.59 1.99 1.18
N TYR A 115 -12.75 1.31 0.40
CA TYR A 115 -12.61 -0.14 0.43
C TYR A 115 -11.18 -0.52 0.86
N LEU A 116 -11.03 -1.72 1.43
CA LEU A 116 -9.73 -2.31 1.81
C LEU A 116 -9.02 -1.58 2.96
N ASN A 117 -9.78 -0.96 3.86
CA ASN A 117 -9.22 -0.23 5.00
C ASN A 117 -8.57 -1.19 6.00
N GLY A 118 -9.16 -2.36 6.24
CA GLY A 118 -8.59 -3.39 7.09
C GLY A 118 -7.34 -4.01 6.48
N LEU A 119 -7.36 -4.29 5.18
CA LEU A 119 -6.17 -4.75 4.45
C LEU A 119 -5.01 -3.75 4.59
N PHE A 120 -5.26 -2.46 4.40
CA PHE A 120 -4.26 -1.39 4.54
C PHE A 120 -3.65 -1.32 5.94
N ILE A 121 -4.50 -1.24 6.97
CA ILE A 121 -4.06 -1.14 8.37
C ILE A 121 -3.30 -2.41 8.76
N GLY A 122 -3.84 -3.57 8.40
CA GLY A 122 -3.24 -4.87 8.65
C GLY A 122 -1.85 -5.00 8.03
N MET A 123 -1.71 -4.67 6.73
CA MET A 123 -0.41 -4.67 6.05
C MET A 123 0.58 -3.73 6.75
N THR A 124 0.17 -2.50 7.06
CA THR A 124 1.06 -1.48 7.66
C THR A 124 1.60 -1.94 9.02
N VAL A 125 0.71 -2.45 9.89
CA VAL A 125 1.10 -2.95 11.22
C VAL A 125 1.97 -4.19 11.08
N GLY A 126 1.57 -5.14 10.23
CA GLY A 126 2.30 -6.39 10.00
C GLY A 126 3.71 -6.17 9.47
N LEU A 127 3.87 -5.30 8.47
CA LEU A 127 5.18 -4.94 7.90
C LEU A 127 6.11 -4.31 8.95
N ASN A 128 5.59 -3.39 9.78
CA ASN A 128 6.37 -2.74 10.85
C ASN A 128 6.77 -3.73 11.96
N LEU A 129 5.85 -4.55 12.44
CA LEU A 129 6.15 -5.57 13.45
C LEU A 129 7.17 -6.58 12.93
N GLY A 130 7.00 -7.01 11.68
CA GLY A 130 7.94 -7.90 10.99
C GLY A 130 9.33 -7.30 10.86
N LEU A 131 9.43 -6.00 10.60
CA LEU A 131 10.70 -5.27 10.53
C LEU A 131 11.41 -5.22 11.89
N ILE A 132 10.67 -4.94 12.97
CA ILE A 132 11.21 -4.76 14.32
C ILE A 132 11.64 -6.10 14.92
N TRP A 133 10.78 -7.12 14.83
CA TRP A 133 11.03 -8.42 15.46
C TRP A 133 11.94 -9.29 14.59
N GLY A 134 11.90 -9.09 13.27
CA GLY A 134 12.63 -9.91 12.31
C GLY A 134 12.13 -11.36 12.28
N PHE A 135 12.40 -12.07 11.19
CA PHE A 135 12.20 -13.51 11.12
C PHE A 135 13.54 -14.17 10.80
N MET A 136 13.93 -15.17 11.60
CA MET A 136 15.23 -15.85 11.49
C MET A 136 16.43 -14.88 11.54
N GLY A 137 16.30 -13.75 12.23
CA GLY A 137 17.32 -12.70 12.30
C GLY A 137 17.39 -11.76 11.09
N SER A 138 16.57 -11.96 10.06
CA SER A 138 16.45 -11.06 8.92
C SER A 138 15.28 -10.07 9.12
N PRO A 139 15.54 -8.76 9.13
CA PRO A 139 14.46 -7.76 9.13
C PRO A 139 13.55 -7.90 7.91
N ILE A 140 14.13 -8.09 6.72
CA ILE A 140 13.38 -8.15 5.44
C ILE A 140 12.41 -9.34 5.37
N LEU A 141 12.87 -10.56 5.66
CA LEU A 141 11.99 -11.73 5.70
C LEU A 141 10.90 -11.58 6.77
N GLY A 142 11.25 -11.01 7.92
CA GLY A 142 10.28 -10.65 8.96
C GLY A 142 9.22 -9.70 8.43
N THR A 143 9.62 -8.64 7.74
CA THR A 143 8.71 -7.69 7.10
C THR A 143 7.76 -8.38 6.11
N LEU A 144 8.27 -9.24 5.22
CA LEU A 144 7.42 -9.95 4.25
C LEU A 144 6.38 -10.86 4.93
N LEU A 145 6.81 -11.68 5.89
CA LEU A 145 5.91 -12.58 6.63
C LEU A 145 4.92 -11.80 7.50
N GLY A 146 5.40 -10.81 8.23
CA GLY A 146 4.58 -9.94 9.07
C GLY A 146 3.53 -9.20 8.23
N GLY A 147 3.91 -8.68 7.06
CA GLY A 147 3.01 -8.05 6.11
C GLY A 147 1.90 -8.97 5.63
N MET A 148 2.23 -10.22 5.28
CA MET A 148 1.22 -11.23 4.87
C MET A 148 0.26 -11.58 6.01
N VAL A 149 0.79 -11.84 7.21
CA VAL A 149 -0.04 -12.16 8.38
C VAL A 149 -0.95 -10.98 8.74
N GLY A 150 -0.39 -9.77 8.76
CA GLY A 150 -1.12 -8.54 9.02
C GLY A 150 -2.21 -8.29 7.99
N ALA A 151 -1.94 -8.49 6.70
CA ALA A 151 -2.92 -8.40 5.62
C ALA A 151 -4.11 -9.33 5.84
N ILE A 152 -3.85 -10.60 6.18
CA ILE A 152 -4.89 -11.61 6.43
C ILE A 152 -5.75 -11.20 7.63
N ILE A 153 -5.13 -10.84 8.76
CA ILE A 153 -5.84 -10.39 9.97
C ILE A 153 -6.68 -9.15 9.66
N GLY A 154 -6.13 -8.20 8.89
CA GLY A 154 -6.81 -6.98 8.50
C GLY A 154 -8.06 -7.24 7.66
N VAL A 155 -7.97 -8.13 6.67
CA VAL A 155 -9.12 -8.54 5.83
C VAL A 155 -10.18 -9.25 6.66
N ILE A 156 -9.78 -10.18 7.54
CA ILE A 156 -10.72 -10.89 8.43
C ILE A 156 -11.44 -9.89 9.34
N THR A 157 -10.71 -8.93 9.91
CA THR A 157 -11.28 -7.90 10.78
C THR A 157 -12.30 -7.04 10.04
N GLU A 158 -11.97 -6.57 8.84
CA GLU A 158 -12.88 -5.79 7.99
C GLU A 158 -14.12 -6.59 7.60
N TYR A 159 -13.96 -7.89 7.30
CA TYR A 159 -15.08 -8.79 7.02
C TYR A 159 -16.02 -8.94 8.23
N ILE A 160 -15.47 -9.15 9.44
CA ILE A 160 -16.25 -9.25 10.67
C ILE A 160 -17.01 -7.95 10.94
N ILE A 161 -16.36 -6.78 10.78
CA ILE A 161 -17.01 -5.48 10.99
C ILE A 161 -18.20 -5.30 10.03
N GLN A 162 -18.02 -5.62 8.74
CA GLN A 162 -19.09 -5.52 7.76
C GLN A 162 -20.24 -6.50 8.07
N TYR A 163 -19.92 -7.72 8.47
CA TYR A 163 -20.92 -8.71 8.87
C TYR A 163 -21.75 -8.22 10.07
N LEU A 164 -21.10 -7.70 11.11
CA LEU A 164 -21.77 -7.14 12.29
C LEU A 164 -22.61 -5.90 11.95
N LYS A 165 -22.10 -5.03 11.06
CA LYS A 165 -22.85 -3.86 10.57
C LYS A 165 -24.13 -4.32 9.87
N ASN A 166 -24.04 -5.26 8.94
CA ASN A 166 -25.20 -5.74 8.18
C ASN A 166 -26.25 -6.44 9.06
N LYS A 167 -25.82 -7.19 10.09
CA LYS A 167 -26.73 -7.80 11.07
C LYS A 167 -27.48 -6.78 11.93
N ARG A 168 -26.91 -5.58 12.15
CA ARG A 168 -27.55 -4.54 12.97
C ARG A 168 -28.65 -3.77 12.23
N TYR A 169 -28.61 -3.77 10.89
CA TYR A 169 -29.59 -3.07 10.04
C TYR A 169 -30.68 -3.98 9.45
N ASN A 170 -30.60 -5.30 9.70
CA ASN A 170 -31.66 -6.29 9.44
C ASN A 170 -32.37 -6.66 10.74
#